data_AF-A0A248ZY81-F1
#
_entry.id   AF-A0A248ZY81-F1
#
_cell.length_a   1.000
_cell.length_b   1.000
_cell.length_c   1.000
_cell.angle_alpha   90.00
_cell.angle_beta   90.00
_cell.angle_gamma   90.00
#
_symmetry.space_group_name_H-M   'P 1'
#
loop_
_entity.id
_entity.type
_entity.pdbx_description
1 polymer ?
#
loop_
_entity_poly.entity_id
_entity_poly.type
_entity_poly.pdbx_seq_one_letter_code
_entity_poly.pdbx_strand_id
1 'polypeptide(L)' 'MKIQFPISYQEFRENYFEKKPLLMKGAISQKDLLSWKSINEILPRCDLISEDAIKVMHKGKRAHKKD' A
#
# COMPACT_ATOMS: atom_id res chain seq x y z
N MET A 1 -0.75 -7.80 -13.40
CA MET A 1 0.16 -7.60 -12.26
C MET A 1 -0.14 -8.61 -11.18
N LYS A 2 0.81 -9.49 -10.84
CA LYS A 2 0.67 -10.46 -9.75
C LYS A 2 1.68 -10.10 -8.66
N ILE A 3 1.21 -9.48 -7.58
CA ILE A 3 2.06 -9.21 -6.41
C ILE A 3 2.35 -10.54 -5.73
N GLN A 4 3.61 -10.83 -5.47
CA GLN A 4 4.04 -12.03 -4.74
C GLN A 4 4.29 -11.67 -3.29
N PHE A 5 3.40 -12.12 -2.40
CA PHE A 5 3.61 -11.95 -0.98
C PHE A 5 4.48 -13.11 -0.47
N PRO A 6 5.67 -12.84 0.09
CA PRO A 6 6.61 -13.88 0.52
C PRO A 6 6.19 -14.56 1.83
N ILE A 7 5.16 -14.05 2.50
CA ILE A 7 4.61 -14.56 3.76
C ILE A 7 3.11 -14.75 3.65
N SER A 8 2.56 -15.61 4.50
CA SER A 8 1.11 -15.81 4.58
C SER A 8 0.42 -14.61 5.24
N TYR A 9 -0.87 -14.45 4.97
CA TYR A 9 -1.70 -13.47 5.67
C TYR A 9 -1.71 -13.69 7.19
N GLN A 10 -1.79 -14.95 7.62
CA GLN A 10 -1.81 -15.30 9.04
C GLN A 10 -0.50 -14.88 9.73
N GLU A 11 0.64 -15.23 9.12
CA GLU A 11 1.94 -14.82 9.61
C GLU A 11 2.08 -13.29 9.68
N PHE A 12 1.58 -12.57 8.66
CA PHE A 12 1.58 -11.11 8.65
C PHE A 12 0.81 -10.53 9.83
N ARG A 13 -0.41 -11.03 10.06
CA ARG A 13 -1.30 -10.58 11.15
C ARG A 13 -0.71 -10.85 12.52
N GLU A 14 -0.12 -12.02 12.70
CA GLU A 14 0.41 -12.43 13.99
C GLU A 14 1.72 -11.73 14.32
N ASN A 15 2.60 -11.47 13.34
CA ASN A 15 3.97 -11.04 13.62
C ASN A 15 4.28 -9.58 13.26
N TYR A 16 3.49 -8.94 12.40
CA TYR A 16 3.87 -7.64 11.81
C TYR A 16 2.78 -6.58 11.91
N PHE A 17 1.52 -6.92 11.64
CA PHE A 17 0.42 -5.95 11.62
C PHE A 17 0.29 -5.20 12.96
N GLU A 18 0.37 -3.87 12.91
CA GLU A 18 0.37 -2.96 14.07
C GLU A 18 1.45 -3.23 15.14
N LYS A 19 2.47 -4.04 14.80
CA LYS A 19 3.55 -4.42 15.73
C LYS A 19 4.90 -3.88 15.28
N LYS A 20 5.26 -4.13 14.01
CA LYS A 20 6.55 -3.70 13.44
C LYS A 20 6.50 -3.63 11.91
N PRO A 21 7.32 -2.77 11.28
CA PRO A 21 7.43 -2.72 9.83
C PRO A 21 7.99 -4.02 9.24
N LEU A 22 7.62 -4.31 7.99
CA LEU A 22 8.10 -5.46 7.21
C LEU A 22 8.48 -5.01 5.80
N LEU A 23 9.71 -5.34 5.39
CA LEU A 23 10.17 -5.17 4.00
C LEU A 23 9.96 -6.46 3.22
N MET A 24 9.05 -6.46 2.24
CA MET A 24 8.80 -7.60 1.36
C MET A 24 9.64 -7.50 0.07
N LYS A 25 10.81 -8.13 0.08
CA LYS A 25 11.70 -8.16 -1.09
C LYS A 25 11.11 -9.00 -2.22
N GLY A 26 11.27 -8.54 -3.46
CA GLY A 26 10.85 -9.29 -4.65
C GLY A 26 9.33 -9.39 -4.85
N ALA A 27 8.54 -8.61 -4.11
CA ALA A 27 7.08 -8.69 -4.19
C ALA A 27 6.51 -8.25 -5.56
N ILE A 28 7.25 -7.44 -6.31
CA ILE A 28 6.91 -6.98 -7.65
C ILE A 28 8.07 -7.30 -8.58
N SER A 29 7.77 -7.87 -9.75
CA SER A 29 8.77 -8.13 -10.77
C SER A 29 8.94 -6.92 -11.69
N GLN A 30 10.15 -6.72 -12.26
CA GLN A 30 10.45 -5.54 -13.10
C GLN A 30 9.53 -5.40 -14.30
N LYS A 31 9.10 -6.53 -14.89
CA LYS A 31 8.16 -6.56 -16.02
C LYS A 31 6.74 -6.11 -15.65
N ASP A 32 6.40 -6.08 -14.37
CA ASP A 32 5.09 -5.63 -13.87
C ASP A 32 5.09 -4.14 -13.52
N LEU A 33 6.22 -3.42 -13.64
CA LEU A 33 6.30 -2.00 -13.33
C LEU A 33 5.59 -1.16 -14.39
N LEU A 34 4.80 -0.20 -13.93
CA LEU A 34 4.20 0.81 -14.79
C LEU A 34 5.26 1.81 -15.26
N SER A 35 5.10 2.29 -16.50
CA SER A 35 5.90 3.40 -17.00
C SER A 35 5.33 4.74 -16.52
N TRP A 36 6.20 5.72 -16.31
CA TRP A 36 5.77 7.09 -16.00
C TRP A 36 4.86 7.68 -17.09
N LYS A 37 5.08 7.30 -18.35
CA LYS A 37 4.21 7.69 -19.46
C LYS A 37 2.78 7.21 -19.23
N SER A 38 2.60 5.93 -18.93
CA SER A 38 1.29 5.33 -18.65
C SER A 38 0.62 5.96 -17.43
N ILE A 39 1.40 6.25 -16.39
CA ILE A 39 0.92 6.93 -15.18
C ILE A 39 0.38 8.33 -15.54
N ASN A 40 1.12 9.11 -16.32
CA ASN A 40 0.74 10.47 -16.70
C ASN A 40 -0.47 10.53 -17.65
N GLU A 41 -0.70 9.47 -18.44
CA GLU A 41 -1.90 9.38 -19.27
C GLU A 41 -3.17 9.08 -18.47
N ILE A 42 -3.02 8.35 -17.35
CA ILE A 42 -4.15 7.87 -16.52
C ILE A 42 -4.48 8.84 -15.39
N LEU A 43 -3.48 9.36 -14.67
CA LEU A 43 -3.65 10.23 -13.50
C LEU A 43 -4.64 11.39 -13.70
N PRO A 44 -4.59 12.16 -14.81
CA PRO A 44 -5.51 13.28 -15.03
C PRO A 44 -6.97 12.87 -15.23
N ARG A 45 -7.22 11.58 -15.52
CA ARG A 45 -8.56 11.02 -15.72
C ARG A 45 -9.11 10.36 -14.46
N CYS A 46 -8.30 10.28 -13.40
CA CYS A 46 -8.70 9.70 -12.14
C CYS A 46 -9.23 10.79 -11.20
N ASP A 47 -10.29 10.46 -10.46
CA ASP A 47 -10.74 11.29 -9.35
C ASP A 47 -9.82 11.02 -8.16
N LEU A 48 -8.76 11.82 -8.06
CA LEU A 48 -7.73 11.63 -7.05
C LEU A 48 -8.27 12.04 -5.68
N ILE A 49 -8.42 11.04 -4.81
CA ILE A 49 -8.70 11.29 -3.40
C ILE A 49 -7.51 12.00 -2.76
N SER A 50 -7.79 13.16 -2.15
CA SER A 50 -6.82 13.89 -1.31
C SER A 50 -6.23 12.96 -0.25
N GLU A 51 -4.98 13.23 0.15
CA GLU A 51 -4.34 12.57 1.28
C GLU A 51 -5.20 12.66 2.56
N ASP A 52 -5.99 13.73 2.71
CA ASP A 52 -6.92 13.90 3.83
C ASP A 52 -8.12 12.94 3.81
N ALA A 53 -8.46 12.42 2.63
CA ALA A 53 -9.47 11.38 2.47
C ALA A 53 -8.92 9.98 2.83
N ILE A 54 -7.59 9.81 2.90
CA ILE A 54 -6.98 8.53 3.25
C ILE A 54 -7.17 8.27 4.75
N LYS A 55 -7.91 7.21 5.07
CA LYS A 55 -8.21 6.82 6.45
C LYS A 55 -7.02 6.05 7.06
N VAL A 56 -6.22 6.74 7.87
CA VAL A 56 -5.20 6.08 8.70
C VAL A 56 -5.87 5.39 9.90
N MET A 57 -5.43 4.19 10.25
CA MET A 57 -6.00 3.36 11.31
C MET A 57 -4.94 2.96 12.34
N HIS A 58 -5.33 2.91 13.61
CA HIS A 58 -4.54 2.37 14.71
C HIS A 58 -5.46 1.63 15.69
N LYS A 59 -5.14 0.37 16.02
CA LYS A 59 -5.95 -0.51 16.88
C LYS A 59 -7.40 -0.62 16.42
N GLY A 60 -7.61 -0.68 15.10
CA GLY A 60 -8.94 -0.73 14.50
C GLY A 60 -9.78 0.55 14.63
N LYS A 61 -9.20 1.66 15.11
CA LYS A 61 -9.83 2.98 15.18
C LYS A 61 -9.17 3.94 14.19
N ARG A 62 -9.92 4.93 13.69
CA ARG A 62 -9.34 5.98 12.83
C ARG A 62 -8.30 6.73 13.65
N ALA A 63 -7.06 6.76 13.18
CA ALA A 63 -6.02 7.58 13.78
C ALA A 63 -6.35 9.04 13.49
N HIS A 64 -6.37 9.86 14.54
CA HIS A 64 -6.51 11.30 14.36
C HIS A 64 -5.20 11.85 13.77
N LYS A 65 -5.31 12.64 12.70
CA LYS A 65 -4.19 13.45 12.21
C LYS A 65 -3.86 14.40 13.37
N LYS A 66 -2.62 14.37 13.87
CA LYS A 66 -2.16 15.42 14.79
C LYS A 66 -1.96 16.66 13.94
N ASP A 67 -2.66 17.74 14.30
CA ASP A 67 -2.49 19.07 13.70
C ASP A 67 -1.05 19.58 13.85
#